data_AF-A0A7S3FXJ9-F1
#
_entry.id   AF-A0A7S3FXJ9-F1
#
_cell.length_a   1.000
_cell.length_b   1.000
_cell.length_c   1.000
_cell.angle_alpha   90.00
_cell.angle_beta   90.00
_cell.angle_gamma   90.00
#
_symmetry.space_group_name_H-M   'P 1'
#
loop_
_entity.id
_entity.type
_entity.pdbx_description
1 polymer ?
#
loop_
_entity_poly.entity_id
_entity_poly.type
_entity_poly.pdbx_seq_one_letter_code
_entity_poly.pdbx_strand_id
1 'polypeptide(L)'
;QRERVGRFAKPMTNPVSLKPDTTALSPYLKFGCLSSRTFFWEIQNVLDTFKGNHTKPPESLHGQMYFREYFYLCAFKSDHFDKMIGNPDCKQIDWDTDPELLKAWEEGRTGYPAIDATMRQLKQEGWIHHLGRHLVACFLTRGDLWIHWEL
;
A
#
# COMPACT_ATOMS: atom_id res chain seq x y z
N GLN A 1 16.08 -11.45 -13.10
CA GLN A 1 15.04 -11.70 -12.07
C GLN A 1 15.64 -11.92 -10.67
N ARG A 2 16.59 -12.84 -10.46
CA ARG A 2 17.22 -13.06 -9.14
C ARG A 2 17.87 -11.83 -8.51
N GLU A 3 18.57 -11.04 -9.33
CA GLU A 3 19.18 -9.77 -8.88
C GLU A 3 18.16 -8.74 -8.41
N ARG A 4 16.99 -8.67 -9.08
CA ARG A 4 15.88 -7.80 -8.68
C ARG A 4 15.34 -8.20 -7.30
N VAL A 5 15.26 -9.50 -7.00
CA VAL A 5 14.84 -10.00 -5.68
C VAL A 5 15.89 -9.69 -4.62
N GLY A 6 17.16 -10.01 -4.86
CA GLY A 6 18.24 -9.79 -3.89
C GLY A 6 18.50 -8.31 -3.58
N ARG A 7 18.30 -7.42 -4.56
CA ARG A 7 18.51 -5.97 -4.40
C ARG A 7 17.23 -5.16 -4.16
N PHE A 8 16.07 -5.80 -4.06
CA PHE A 8 14.81 -5.08 -3.86
C PHE A 8 14.84 -4.28 -2.55
N ALA A 9 14.67 -2.96 -2.63
CA ALA A 9 14.60 -2.08 -1.46
C ALA A 9 13.49 -1.05 -1.68
N LYS A 10 12.44 -1.09 -0.84
CA LYS A 10 11.29 -0.18 -0.96
C LYS A 10 11.63 1.33 -0.90
N PRO A 11 12.60 1.81 -0.10
CA PRO A 11 12.97 3.23 -0.08
C PRO A 11 13.49 3.75 -1.43
N MET A 12 13.98 2.87 -2.31
CA MET A 12 14.64 3.23 -3.57
C MET A 12 13.70 3.15 -4.79
N THR A 13 12.39 3.30 -4.59
CA THR A 13 11.37 3.15 -5.64
C THR A 13 10.74 4.50 -5.99
N ASN A 14 10.42 4.74 -7.27
CA ASN A 14 9.84 6.02 -7.69
C ASN A 14 8.31 6.05 -7.43
N PRO A 15 7.82 6.94 -6.55
CA PRO A 15 6.40 7.01 -6.17
C PRO A 15 5.45 7.39 -7.30
N VAL A 16 5.95 8.12 -8.30
CA VAL A 16 5.17 8.72 -9.38
C VAL A 16 5.43 8.05 -10.73
N SER A 17 6.15 6.92 -10.73
CA SER A 17 6.35 6.14 -11.95
C SER A 17 5.03 5.46 -12.37
N LEU A 18 4.61 5.70 -13.60
CA LEU A 18 3.47 4.98 -14.21
C LEU A 18 3.77 3.48 -14.36
N LYS A 19 5.04 3.10 -14.51
CA LYS A 19 5.44 1.69 -14.54
C LYS A 19 5.73 1.21 -13.12
N PRO A 20 5.22 0.04 -12.70
CA PRO A 20 5.51 -0.47 -11.37
C PRO A 20 7.00 -0.79 -11.19
N ASP A 21 7.66 -0.03 -10.32
CA ASP A 21 9.05 -0.32 -9.91
C ASP A 21 9.13 -1.47 -8.90
N THR A 22 7.99 -1.80 -8.27
CA THR A 22 7.84 -2.96 -7.39
C THR A 22 7.31 -4.20 -8.15
N THR A 23 7.09 -5.31 -7.46
CA THR A 23 6.69 -6.57 -8.10
C THR A 23 5.36 -6.50 -8.83
N ALA A 24 4.48 -5.55 -8.46
CA ALA A 24 3.08 -5.48 -8.91
C ALA A 24 2.28 -6.78 -8.70
N LEU A 25 2.74 -7.66 -7.79
CA LEU A 25 2.10 -8.95 -7.51
C LEU A 25 0.95 -8.83 -6.49
N SER A 26 0.70 -7.64 -5.94
CA SER A 26 -0.32 -7.45 -4.90
C SER A 26 -1.74 -7.85 -5.33
N PRO A 27 -2.23 -7.61 -6.57
CA PRO A 27 -3.55 -8.09 -6.98
C PRO A 27 -3.62 -9.62 -7.00
N TYR A 28 -2.60 -10.29 -7.54
CA TYR A 28 -2.54 -11.75 -7.61
C TYR A 28 -2.52 -12.40 -6.22
N LEU A 29 -1.81 -11.80 -5.25
CA LEU A 29 -1.80 -12.23 -3.86
C LEU A 29 -3.14 -11.96 -3.15
N LYS A 30 -3.85 -10.88 -3.49
CA LYS A 30 -5.17 -10.54 -2.93
C LYS A 30 -6.25 -11.50 -3.39
N PHE A 31 -6.25 -11.85 -4.68
CA PHE A 31 -7.25 -12.72 -5.29
C PHE A 31 -6.90 -14.22 -5.24
N GLY A 32 -5.74 -14.58 -4.67
CA GLY A 32 -5.33 -15.98 -4.56
C GLY A 32 -4.81 -16.60 -5.86
N CYS A 33 -4.65 -15.82 -6.93
CA CYS A 33 -4.01 -16.26 -8.18
C CYS A 33 -2.54 -16.64 -7.98
N LEU A 34 -1.90 -16.08 -6.94
CA LEU A 34 -0.57 -16.45 -6.48
C LEU A 34 -0.63 -16.84 -4.99
N SER A 35 -0.15 -18.03 -4.67
CA SER A 35 -0.01 -18.48 -3.28
C SER A 35 1.03 -17.63 -2.53
N SER A 36 0.63 -17.10 -1.36
CA SER A 36 1.53 -16.35 -0.47
C SER A 36 2.69 -17.21 0.01
N ARG A 37 2.44 -18.49 0.30
CA ARG A 37 3.46 -19.46 0.73
C ARG A 37 4.45 -19.76 -0.39
N THR A 38 3.96 -19.97 -1.60
CA THR A 38 4.82 -20.19 -2.77
C THR A 38 5.70 -18.96 -3.00
N PHE A 39 5.12 -17.76 -2.99
CA PHE A 39 5.90 -16.54 -3.18
C PHE A 39 6.97 -16.37 -2.09
N PHE A 40 6.65 -16.66 -0.83
CA PHE A 40 7.61 -16.62 0.28
C PHE A 40 8.81 -17.55 0.06
N TRP A 41 8.56 -18.81 -0.28
CA TRP A 41 9.61 -19.81 -0.47
C TRP A 41 10.43 -19.54 -1.74
N GLU A 42 9.81 -19.04 -2.81
CA GLU A 42 10.54 -18.63 -4.01
C GLU A 42 11.49 -17.45 -3.74
N ILE A 43 11.09 -16.49 -2.89
CA ILE A 43 12.01 -15.44 -2.42
C ILE A 43 13.18 -16.08 -1.66
N GLN A 44 12.89 -16.99 -0.72
CA GLN A 44 13.91 -17.65 0.09
C GLN A 44 14.93 -18.43 -0.77
N ASN A 45 14.45 -19.25 -1.71
CA ASN A 45 15.28 -20.02 -2.63
C ASN A 45 16.23 -19.12 -3.45
N VAL A 46 15.75 -17.94 -3.87
CA VAL A 46 16.59 -16.98 -4.57
C VAL A 46 17.64 -16.37 -3.64
N LEU A 47 17.27 -16.00 -2.41
CA LEU A 47 18.19 -15.40 -1.43
C LEU A 47 19.27 -16.39 -0.99
N ASP A 48 18.93 -17.67 -0.80
CA ASP A 48 19.88 -18.73 -0.39
C ASP A 48 21.00 -18.94 -1.41
N THR A 49 20.73 -18.66 -2.68
CA THR A 49 21.71 -18.81 -3.78
C THR A 49 22.28 -17.48 -4.26
N PHE A 50 21.85 -16.35 -3.68
CA PHE A 50 22.25 -15.02 -4.11
C PHE A 50 23.66 -14.68 -3.59
N LYS A 51 24.61 -14.49 -4.52
CA LYS A 51 25.98 -14.08 -4.19
C LYS A 51 26.03 -12.56 -4.05
N GLY A 52 25.83 -12.05 -2.83
CA GLY A 52 25.95 -10.63 -2.49
C GLY A 52 25.14 -10.26 -1.24
N ASN A 53 25.32 -9.04 -0.76
CA ASN A 53 24.46 -8.52 0.29
C ASN A 53 23.06 -8.32 -0.28
N HIS A 54 22.07 -8.91 0.37
CA HIS A 54 20.67 -8.67 0.07
C HIS A 54 20.03 -7.80 1.15
N THR A 55 18.97 -7.08 0.78
CA THR A 55 18.18 -6.30 1.73
C THR A 55 17.50 -7.21 2.75
N LYS A 56 17.28 -6.67 3.95
CA LYS A 56 16.63 -7.37 5.06
C LYS A 56 15.23 -6.76 5.32
N PRO A 57 14.33 -7.49 5.99
CA PRO A 57 13.10 -6.89 6.49
C PRO A 57 13.38 -5.63 7.32
N PRO A 58 12.54 -4.57 7.24
CA PRO A 58 11.24 -4.52 6.54
C PRO A 58 11.32 -4.12 5.06
N GLU A 59 12.48 -3.76 4.53
CA GLU A 59 12.63 -3.19 3.18
C GLU A 59 12.62 -4.25 2.07
N SER A 60 12.99 -5.49 2.41
CA SER A 60 13.02 -6.62 1.48
C SER A 60 11.63 -7.12 1.07
N LEU A 61 11.57 -8.04 0.11
CA LEU A 61 10.32 -8.70 -0.29
C LEU A 61 9.71 -9.53 0.84
N HIS A 62 10.51 -10.17 1.69
CA HIS A 62 10.01 -10.80 2.92
C HIS A 62 9.40 -9.78 3.87
N GLY A 63 9.98 -8.59 3.99
CA GLY A 63 9.37 -7.49 4.75
C GLY A 63 7.98 -7.12 4.24
N GLN A 64 7.77 -7.10 2.93
CA GLN A 64 6.43 -6.86 2.36
C GLN A 64 5.44 -7.98 2.71
N MET A 65 5.90 -9.24 2.76
CA MET A 65 5.08 -10.38 3.19
C MET A 65 4.73 -10.29 4.68
N TYR A 66 5.69 -9.96 5.54
CA TYR A 66 5.43 -9.79 6.97
C TYR A 66 4.42 -8.67 7.24
N PHE A 67 4.49 -7.58 6.48
CA PHE A 67 3.53 -6.49 6.60
C PHE A 67 2.10 -6.92 6.20
N ARG A 68 1.98 -7.77 5.17
CA ARG A 68 0.69 -8.40 4.80
C ARG A 68 0.16 -9.25 5.95
N GLU A 69 0.95 -10.20 6.45
CA GLU A 69 0.52 -11.10 7.53
C GLU A 69 0.19 -10.34 8.82
N TYR A 70 0.98 -9.31 9.16
CA TYR A 70 0.72 -8.44 10.30
C TYR A 70 -0.70 -7.86 10.26
N PHE A 71 -1.12 -7.26 9.14
CA PHE A 71 -2.46 -6.70 9.04
C PHE A 71 -3.57 -7.76 8.96
N TYR A 72 -3.30 -8.95 8.43
CA TYR A 72 -4.25 -10.07 8.55
C TYR A 72 -4.46 -10.46 10.02
N LEU A 73 -3.39 -10.50 10.82
CA LEU A 73 -3.48 -10.81 12.25
C LEU A 73 -4.18 -9.70 13.04
N CYS A 74 -3.88 -8.43 12.75
CA CYS A 74 -4.58 -7.30 13.36
C CYS A 74 -6.08 -7.35 13.06
N ALA A 75 -6.45 -7.53 11.78
CA ALA A 75 -7.86 -7.62 11.37
C ALA A 75 -8.59 -8.83 11.95
N PHE A 76 -7.90 -9.96 12.13
CA PHE A 76 -8.47 -11.15 12.77
C PHE A 76 -8.70 -10.95 14.27
N LYS A 77 -7.83 -10.17 14.93
CA LYS A 77 -7.82 -10.00 16.39
C LYS A 77 -8.70 -8.85 16.86
N SER A 78 -8.82 -7.78 16.07
CA SER A 78 -9.43 -6.52 16.47
C SER A 78 -10.88 -6.45 16.00
N ASP A 79 -11.78 -6.16 16.93
CA ASP A 79 -13.18 -5.90 16.61
C ASP A 79 -13.30 -4.59 15.82
N HIS A 80 -14.14 -4.58 14.79
CA HIS A 80 -14.35 -3.40 13.94
C HIS A 80 -13.05 -2.81 13.37
N PHE A 81 -12.08 -3.65 12.99
CA PHE A 81 -10.76 -3.21 12.52
C PHE A 81 -10.81 -2.18 11.36
N ASP A 82 -11.86 -2.24 10.54
CA ASP A 82 -12.12 -1.34 9.42
C ASP A 82 -12.98 -0.12 9.77
N LYS A 83 -13.29 0.10 11.06
CA LYS A 83 -14.05 1.26 11.55
C LYS A 83 -13.32 2.00 12.66
N MET A 84 -13.74 3.23 12.93
CA MET A 84 -13.29 4.05 14.04
C MET A 84 -14.13 3.75 15.28
N ILE A 85 -15.46 3.81 15.15
CA ILE A 85 -16.36 3.54 16.27
C ILE A 85 -16.34 2.05 16.60
N GLY A 86 -16.04 1.73 17.86
CA GLY A 86 -16.00 0.36 18.36
C GLY A 86 -14.69 -0.38 18.10
N ASN A 87 -13.70 0.27 17.47
CA ASN A 87 -12.36 -0.28 17.28
C ASN A 87 -11.44 0.11 18.46
N PRO A 88 -10.96 -0.85 19.27
CA PRO A 88 -10.14 -0.55 20.44
C PRO A 88 -8.76 0.02 20.11
N ASP A 89 -8.28 -0.20 18.88
CA ASP A 89 -6.96 0.24 18.43
C ASP A 89 -7.01 1.58 17.66
N CYS A 90 -8.21 2.11 17.41
CA CYS A 90 -8.40 3.32 16.60
C CYS A 90 -8.64 4.56 17.47
N LYS A 91 -7.94 5.64 17.13
CA LYS A 91 -8.18 6.95 17.76
C LYS A 91 -9.52 7.51 17.30
N GLN A 92 -10.31 7.96 18.27
CA GLN A 92 -11.57 8.64 18.01
C GLN A 92 -11.25 10.09 17.64
N ILE A 93 -11.56 10.47 16.40
CA ILE A 93 -11.26 11.78 15.82
C ILE A 93 -12.56 12.34 15.26
N ASP A 94 -12.81 13.61 15.54
CA ASP A 94 -13.94 14.36 14.99
C ASP A 94 -13.56 14.80 13.57
N TRP A 95 -13.84 13.93 12.60
CA TRP A 95 -13.57 14.16 11.18
C TRP A 95 -14.68 14.97 10.53
N ASP A 96 -14.34 15.74 9.51
CA ASP A 96 -15.33 16.48 8.74
C ASP A 96 -16.06 15.57 7.75
N THR A 97 -17.28 15.98 7.38
CA THR A 97 -18.03 15.39 6.28
C THR A 97 -18.22 16.45 5.20
N ASP A 98 -17.42 16.36 4.13
CA ASP A 98 -17.56 17.21 2.95
C ASP A 98 -17.65 16.33 1.69
N PRO A 99 -18.87 16.04 1.21
CA PRO A 99 -19.08 15.22 0.02
C PRO A 99 -18.51 15.82 -1.26
N GLU A 100 -18.39 17.14 -1.36
CA GLU A 100 -17.87 17.80 -2.57
C GLU A 100 -16.35 17.64 -2.64
N LEU A 101 -15.65 17.85 -1.52
CA LEU A 101 -14.21 17.62 -1.42
C LEU A 101 -13.86 16.15 -1.58
N LEU A 102 -14.62 15.24 -0.98
CA LEU A 102 -14.43 13.79 -1.18
C LEU A 102 -14.54 13.43 -2.66
N LYS A 103 -15.60 13.88 -3.32
CA LYS A 103 -15.83 13.61 -4.76
C LYS A 103 -14.74 14.22 -5.64
N ALA A 104 -14.25 15.42 -5.30
CA ALA A 104 -13.14 16.03 -6.02
C ALA A 104 -11.86 15.20 -5.87
N TRP A 105 -11.59 14.64 -4.69
CA TRP A 105 -10.47 13.74 -4.44
C TRP A 105 -10.61 12.41 -5.20
N GLU A 106 -11.76 11.74 -5.10
CA GLU A 106 -12.04 10.47 -5.81
C GLU A 106 -11.88 10.58 -7.32
N GLU A 107 -12.25 11.73 -7.89
CA GLU A 107 -12.20 11.97 -9.33
C GLU A 107 -10.88 12.62 -9.80
N GLY A 108 -9.95 12.92 -8.87
CA GLY A 108 -8.69 13.59 -9.17
C GLY A 108 -8.90 14.97 -9.78
N ARG A 109 -9.69 15.82 -9.11
CA ARG A 109 -9.95 17.24 -9.42
C ARG A 109 -9.67 18.15 -8.24
N THR A 110 -8.72 17.79 -7.39
CA THR A 110 -8.31 18.56 -6.22
C THR A 110 -7.60 19.86 -6.61
N GLY A 111 -7.06 19.93 -7.84
CA GLY A 111 -6.21 21.04 -8.28
C GLY A 111 -4.74 20.85 -7.93
N TYR A 112 -4.38 19.78 -7.21
CA TYR A 112 -3.01 19.40 -6.90
C TYR A 112 -2.54 18.31 -7.87
N PRO A 113 -1.64 18.61 -8.83
CA PRO A 113 -1.34 17.70 -9.94
C PRO A 113 -0.87 16.31 -9.52
N ALA A 114 -0.11 16.19 -8.43
CA ALA A 114 0.38 14.90 -7.93
C ALA A 114 -0.75 14.04 -7.33
N ILE A 115 -1.70 14.65 -6.62
CA ILE A 115 -2.89 13.98 -6.08
C ILE A 115 -3.78 13.54 -7.25
N ASP A 116 -4.08 14.48 -8.14
CA ASP A 116 -4.97 14.26 -9.28
C ASP A 116 -4.44 13.16 -10.20
N ALA A 117 -3.15 13.17 -10.53
CA ALA A 117 -2.54 12.14 -11.35
C ALA A 117 -2.61 10.75 -10.68
N THR A 118 -2.35 10.68 -9.37
CA THR A 118 -2.40 9.41 -8.62
C THR A 118 -3.81 8.84 -8.55
N MET A 119 -4.81 9.68 -8.26
CA MET A 119 -6.21 9.25 -8.19
C MET A 119 -6.75 8.84 -9.57
N ARG A 120 -6.36 9.56 -10.64
CA ARG A 120 -6.71 9.17 -12.00
C ARG A 120 -6.05 7.86 -12.42
N GLN A 121 -4.79 7.62 -12.04
CA GLN A 121 -4.12 6.33 -12.27
C GLN A 121 -4.86 5.19 -11.55
N LEU A 122 -5.20 5.38 -10.27
CA LEU A 122 -5.98 4.39 -9.52
C LEU A 122 -7.29 4.05 -10.21
N LYS A 123 -8.02 5.06 -10.69
CA LYS A 123 -9.31 4.89 -11.38
C LYS A 123 -9.17 4.17 -12.73
N GLN A 124 -8.09 4.41 -13.47
CA GLN A 124 -7.88 3.84 -14.81
C GLN A 124 -7.27 2.43 -14.76
N GLU A 125 -6.33 2.19 -13.84
CA GLU A 125 -5.49 0.98 -13.83
C GLU A 125 -5.80 0.03 -12.66
N GLY A 126 -6.49 0.51 -11.63
CA GLY A 126 -6.80 -0.27 -10.42
C GLY A 126 -5.60 -0.54 -9.51
N TRP A 127 -4.44 0.05 -9.78
CA TRP A 127 -3.24 -0.09 -8.96
C TRP A 127 -2.42 1.20 -8.95
N ILE A 128 -1.93 1.56 -7.77
CA ILE A 128 -0.97 2.66 -7.59
C ILE A 128 0.16 2.24 -6.64
N HIS A 129 1.31 2.89 -6.82
CA HIS A 129 2.50 2.70 -6.00
C HIS A 129 2.21 3.00 -4.51
N HIS A 130 2.89 2.31 -3.60
CA HIS A 130 2.59 2.42 -2.16
C HIS A 130 2.79 3.85 -1.61
N LEU A 131 3.80 4.58 -2.09
CA LEU A 131 4.01 5.98 -1.72
C LEU A 131 2.92 6.89 -2.31
N GLY A 132 2.40 6.56 -3.50
CA GLY A 132 1.22 7.23 -4.06
C GLY A 132 0.00 7.04 -3.16
N ARG A 133 -0.18 5.84 -2.57
CA ARG A 133 -1.24 5.59 -1.57
C ARG A 133 -1.04 6.44 -0.32
N HIS A 134 0.17 6.53 0.21
CA HIS A 134 0.46 7.40 1.36
C HIS A 134 0.17 8.87 1.04
N LEU A 135 0.54 9.33 -0.15
CA LEU A 135 0.30 10.69 -0.61
C LEU A 135 -1.19 11.02 -0.61
N VAL A 136 -2.01 10.24 -1.32
CA VAL A 136 -3.45 10.53 -1.46
C VAL A 136 -4.23 10.29 -0.18
N ALA A 137 -3.84 9.30 0.63
CA ALA A 137 -4.49 9.05 1.93
C ALA A 137 -4.14 10.12 2.97
N CYS A 138 -2.90 10.61 2.98
CA CYS A 138 -2.51 11.73 3.85
C CYS A 138 -3.28 12.99 3.45
N PHE A 139 -3.35 13.30 2.15
CA PHE A 139 -4.11 14.44 1.64
C PHE A 139 -5.59 14.39 2.05
N LEU A 140 -6.23 13.23 1.90
CA LEU A 140 -7.64 13.04 2.29
C LEU A 140 -7.86 13.25 3.80
N THR A 141 -6.95 12.74 4.63
CA THR A 141 -7.16 12.67 6.08
C THR A 141 -6.43 13.81 6.79
N ARG A 142 -5.37 13.51 7.53
CA ARG A 142 -4.66 14.42 8.44
C ARG A 142 -3.78 15.47 7.78
N GLY A 143 -3.63 15.42 6.46
CA GLY A 143 -2.76 16.31 5.69
C GLY A 143 -3.48 17.60 5.31
N ASP A 144 -4.63 17.48 4.66
CA ASP A 144 -5.27 18.61 3.98
C ASP A 144 -6.80 18.64 4.17
N LEU A 145 -7.53 17.60 3.73
CA LEU A 145 -9.00 17.67 3.66
C LEU A 145 -9.74 17.36 4.97
N TRP A 146 -9.08 16.75 5.95
CA TRP A 146 -9.67 16.34 7.24
C TRP A 146 -10.92 15.45 7.11
N ILE A 147 -11.00 14.66 6.03
CA ILE A 147 -12.10 13.73 5.75
C ILE A 147 -11.83 12.38 6.41
N HIS A 148 -12.90 11.73 6.85
CA HIS A 148 -12.86 10.42 7.50
C HIS A 148 -12.19 9.35 6.63
N TRP A 149 -11.26 8.58 7.20
CA TRP A 149 -10.51 7.52 6.50
C TRP A 149 -11.33 6.28 6.11
N GLU A 150 -12.59 6.20 6.55
CA GLU A 150 -13.50 5.07 6.25
C GLU A 150 -14.17 5.23 4.88
N LEU A 151 -14.09 6.43 4.31
CA LEU A 151 -14.71 6.81 3.04
C LEU A 151 -13.84 6.40 1.84
#